data_AF-A0A096F3A6-F1
#
_entry.id   AF-A0A096F3A6-F1
#
_cell.length_a   1.000
_cell.length_b   1.000
_cell.length_c   1.000
_cell.angle_alpha   90.00
_cell.angle_beta   90.00
_cell.angle_gamma   90.00
#
_symmetry.space_group_name_H-M   'P 1'
#
loop_
_entity.id
_entity.type
_entity.pdbx_description
1 polymer ?
#
loop_
_entity_poly.entity_id
_entity_poly.type
_entity_poly.pdbx_seq_one_letter_code
_entity_poly.pdbx_strand_id
1 'polypeptide(L)' 'MHRTVPPIRHGEYECIVWFTSSAPSFIKKLYWDGRGFVVPFPMVVDYWRGLTKVGHEAAQRAAQAAQGGEHEG' A
#
# COMPACT_ATOMS: atom_id res chain seq x y z
N MET A 1 -4.10 14.57 6.92
CA MET A 1 -4.52 13.51 7.86
C MET A 1 -3.44 12.45 7.90
N HIS A 2 -2.67 12.36 9.00
CA HIS A 2 -1.80 11.22 9.28
C HIS A 2 -2.69 9.99 9.49
N ARG A 3 -2.61 9.01 8.59
CA ARG A 3 -3.29 7.74 8.78
C ARG A 3 -2.39 6.85 9.64
N THR A 4 -2.61 6.87 10.95
CA THR A 4 -1.96 5.98 11.91
C THR A 4 -2.46 4.54 11.82
N VAL A 5 -3.62 4.33 11.19
CA VAL A 5 -4.20 3.01 10.94
C VAL A 5 -3.50 2.38 9.73
N PRO A 6 -3.04 1.12 9.82
CA PRO A 6 -2.44 0.41 8.69
C PRO A 6 -3.46 0.18 7.56
N PRO A 7 -3.01 0.07 6.30
CA PRO A 7 -3.89 -0.31 5.21
C PRO A 7 -4.52 -1.68 5.39
N ILE A 8 -5.79 -1.81 4.98
CA ILE A 8 -6.56 -3.07 5.11
C ILE A 8 -6.22 -4.06 3.99
N ARG A 9 -5.86 -3.56 2.80
CA ARG A 9 -5.71 -4.38 1.59
C ARG A 9 -4.26 -4.41 1.15
N HIS A 10 -3.83 -5.55 0.61
CA HIS A 10 -2.56 -5.63 -0.09
C HIS A 10 -2.65 -4.78 -1.37
N GLY A 11 -1.56 -4.13 -1.74
CA GLY A 11 -1.55 -3.31 -2.95
C GLY A 11 -0.57 -2.15 -2.90
N GLU A 12 -0.55 -1.38 -3.97
CA GLU A 12 0.29 -0.20 -4.09
C GLU A 12 -0.43 1.02 -3.50
N TYR A 13 0.26 1.77 -2.64
CA TYR A 13 -0.24 2.98 -1.98
C TYR A 13 0.68 4.16 -2.28
N GLU A 14 0.12 5.37 -2.29
CA GLU A 14 0.93 6.59 -2.21
C GLU A 14 1.34 6.84 -0.76
N CYS A 15 2.65 6.92 -0.54
CA CYS A 15 3.27 7.13 0.75
C CYS A 15 4.13 8.40 0.73
N ILE A 16 4.17 9.09 1.86
CA ILE A 16 5.16 10.12 2.14
C ILE A 16 6.33 9.45 2.85
N VAL A 17 7.52 9.61 2.28
CA VAL A 17 8.73 8.93 2.73
C VAL A 17 9.87 9.91 2.89
N TRP A 18 10.86 9.53 3.69
CA TRP A 18 12.10 10.28 3.88
C TRP A 18 13.27 9.32 4.08
N PHE A 19 14.49 9.79 3.81
CA PHE A 19 15.72 8.99 3.97
C PHE A 19 16.42 9.26 5.31
N THR A 20 16.45 10.52 5.73
CA THR A 20 17.06 10.97 6.99
C THR A 20 16.25 12.14 7.52
N SER A 21 16.29 12.40 8.83
CA SER A 21 15.41 13.38 9.48
C SER A 21 15.67 14.80 8.98
N SER A 22 16.80 15.01 8.32
CA SER A 22 17.27 16.26 7.74
C SER A 22 16.83 16.44 6.27
N ALA A 23 16.39 15.37 5.60
CA ALA A 23 15.99 15.42 4.20
C ALA A 23 14.47 15.67 4.07
N PRO A 24 14.02 16.49 3.11
CA PRO A 24 12.60 16.70 2.87
C PRO A 24 11.88 15.39 2.53
N SER A 25 10.67 15.25 3.02
CA SER A 25 9.78 14.14 2.66
C SER A 25 9.32 14.27 1.21
N PHE A 26 9.12 13.14 0.54
CA PHE A 26 8.60 13.10 -0.83
C PHE A 26 7.58 11.98 -1.02
N ILE A 27 6.79 12.07 -2.08
CA ILE A 27 5.78 11.06 -2.42
C ILE A 27 6.45 9.90 -3.15
N LYS A 28 6.17 8.67 -2.70
CA LYS A 28 6.57 7.45 -3.39
C LYS A 28 5.44 6.42 -3.35
N LYS A 29 5.34 5.63 -4.41
CA LYS A 29 4.44 4.48 -4.48
C LYS A 29 5.13 3.28 -3.84
N LEU A 30 4.49 2.67 -2.85
CA LEU A 30 5.02 1.52 -2.11
C LEU A 30 3.96 0.43 -2.01
N TYR A 31 4.41 -0.82 -2.02
CA TYR A 31 3.52 -1.96 -1.85
C TYR A 31 3.32 -2.28 -0.36
N TRP A 32 2.07 -2.48 0.05
CA TRP A 32 1.69 -3.01 1.35
C TRP A 32 1.47 -4.51 1.24
N ASP A 33 2.23 -5.31 2.01
CA ASP A 33 2.19 -6.77 1.98
C ASP A 33 1.29 -7.41 3.05
N GLY A 34 0.53 -6.59 3.78
CA GLY A 34 -0.29 -7.02 4.92
C GLY A 34 0.39 -6.85 6.29
N ARG A 35 1.71 -6.66 6.31
CA ARG A 35 2.50 -6.47 7.54
C ARG A 35 3.19 -5.11 7.57
N GLY A 36 3.64 -4.63 6.42
CA GLY A 36 4.40 -3.40 6.29
C GLY A 36 4.44 -2.87 4.86
N PHE A 37 4.90 -1.63 4.71
CA PHE A 37 5.28 -1.11 3.39
C PHE A 37 6.67 -1.64 3.01
N VAL A 38 6.78 -2.22 1.82
CA VAL A 38 8.05 -2.67 1.27
C VAL A 38 8.84 -1.45 0.83
N VAL A 39 9.81 -1.04 1.65
CA VAL A 39 10.67 0.13 1.43
C VAL A 39 12.10 -0.27 1.08
N PRO A 40 12.74 0.38 0.11
CA PRO A 40 14.17 0.22 -0.10
C PRO A 40 14.94 0.90 1.03
N PHE A 41 15.90 0.20 1.64
CA PHE A 41 16.79 0.78 2.65
C PHE A 41 17.62 1.94 2.04
N PRO A 42 17.81 3.09 2.72
CA PRO A 42 17.42 3.46 4.10
C PRO A 42 16.15 4.32 4.19
N MET A 43 15.09 4.00 3.44
CA MET A 43 13.87 4.82 3.40
C MET A 43 12.90 4.47 4.53
N VAL A 44 12.26 5.51 5.10
CA VAL A 44 11.24 5.39 6.15
C VAL A 44 9.92 5.96 5.63
N VAL A 45 8.81 5.29 5.92
CA VAL A 45 7.46 5.80 5.65
C VAL A 45 7.01 6.67 6.82
N ASP A 46 6.63 7.91 6.54
CA ASP A 46 6.03 8.82 7.51
C ASP A 46 4.52 8.56 7.64
N TYR A 47 3.81 8.63 6.51
CA TYR A 47 2.38 8.28 6.44
C TYR A 47 1.97 7.91 5.01
N TRP A 48 0.80 7.28 4.88
CA TRP A 48 0.22 6.91 3.60
C TRP A 48 -1.05 7.73 3.31
N ARG A 49 -1.27 8.06 2.03
CA ARG A 49 -2.39 8.88 1.56
C ARG A 49 -3.57 8.02 1.12
N GLY A 50 -3.31 6.95 0.37
CA GLY A 50 -4.36 6.11 -0.20
C GLY A 50 -3.83 5.05 -1.16
N LEU A 51 -4.69 4.09 -1.49
CA LEU A 51 -4.43 3.05 -2.49
C LEU A 51 -4.35 3.71 -3.86
N THR A 52 -3.34 3.38 -4.66
CA THR A 52 -3.23 3.90 -6.02
C THR A 52 -4.33 3.31 -6.90
N LYS A 53 -4.61 3.93 -8.05
CA LYS A 53 -5.55 3.37 -9.04
C LYS A 53 -5.18 1.94 -9.42
N VAL A 54 -3.89 1.69 -9.67
CA VAL A 54 -3.35 0.35 -9.98
C VAL A 54 -3.57 -0.62 -8.82
N GLY A 55 -3.29 -0.18 -7.59
CA GLY A 55 -3.57 -0.98 -6.38
C GLY A 55 -5.07 -1.30 -6.23
N HIS A 56 -5.95 -0.36 -6.58
CA HIS A 56 -7.40 -0.55 -6.52
C HIS A 56 -7.88 -1.58 -7.54
N GLU A 57 -7.45 -1.44 -8.80
CA GLU A 57 -7.79 -2.38 -9.87
C GLU A 57 -7.26 -3.79 -9.59
N ALA A 58 -6.05 -3.90 -9.03
CA ALA A 58 -5.49 -5.18 -8.60
C ALA A 58 -6.29 -5.81 -7.45
N ALA A 59 -6.65 -5.01 -6.44
CA ALA A 59 -7.46 -5.48 -5.31
C ALA A 59 -8.87 -5.90 -5.74
N GLN A 60 -9.48 -5.22 -6.70
CA GLN A 60 -10.78 -5.59 -7.27
C GLN A 60 -10.70 -6.91 -8.05
N ARG A 61 -9.67 -7.10 -8.88
CA ARG A 61 -9.46 -8.37 -9.60
C ARG A 61 -9.26 -9.55 -8.63
N ALA A 62 -8.47 -9.36 -7.58
CA ALA A 62 -8.29 -10.37 -6.55
C ALA A 62 -9.60 -10.72 -5.83
N ALA A 63 -10.42 -9.71 -5.52
CA ALA A 63 -11.73 -9.92 -4.89
C ALA A 63 -12.72 -10.67 -5.80
N GLN A 64 -12.72 -10.39 -7.10
CA GLN A 64 -13.56 -11.10 -8.09
C GLN A 64 -13.15 -12.57 -8.24
N ALA A 65 -11.85 -12.85 -8.29
CA ALA A 65 -11.35 -14.22 -8.38
C ALA A 65 -11.73 -15.07 -7.14
N ALA A 66 -11.72 -14.48 -5.95
CA ALA A 66 -12.13 -15.16 -4.73
C ALA A 66 -13.63 -15.51 -4.68
N GLN A 67 -14.47 -14.73 -5.36
CA GLN A 67 -15.93 -14.96 -5.41
C GLN A 67 -16.34 -15.99 -6.47
N GLY A 68 -15.46 -16.31 -7.42
CA GLY A 68 -15.71 -17.29 -8.49
C GLY A 68 -15.37 -18.74 -8.13
N GLY A 69 -14.93 -19.02 -6.91
CA GLY A 69 -14.43 -20.34 -6.48
C GLY A 69 -15.41 -21.21 -5.69
N GLU A 70 -16.64 -20.76 -5.42
CA GLU A 70 -17.61 -21.46 -4.56
C GLU A 70 -18.80 -22.09 -5.33
N HIS A 71 -18.63 -22.47 -6.59
CA HIS A 71 -19.68 -23.15 -7.36
C HIS A 71 -19.17 -24.36 -8.15
N GLU A 72 -18.43 -25.27 -7.52
CA GLU A 72 -18.35 -26.67 -7.95
C GLU A 72 -18.29 -27.57 -6.71
N GLY A 73 -19.39 -28.26 -6.44
CA GLY A 73 -19.56 -29.19 -5.32
C GLY A 73 -21.01 -29.62 -5.16
#